data_AF-A0AB37ZA72-F1
#
_entry.id   AF-A0AB37ZA72-F1
#
_cell.length_a   1.000
_cell.length_b   1.000
_cell.length_c   1.000
_cell.angle_alpha   90.00
_cell.angle_beta   90.00
_cell.angle_gamma   90.00
#
_symmetry.space_group_name_H-M   'P 1'
#
loop_
_entity.id
_entity.type
_entity.pdbx_description
1 polymer ?
#
loop_
_entity_poly.entity_id
_entity_poly.type
_entity_poly.pdbx_seq_one_letter_code
_entity_poly.pdbx_strand_id
1 'polypeptide(L)'
;MADANIEKISDFLSSEGEAIPSACDDEVAGIALAQKLYPGKPYCSVRQWVLVDLDISDDKKALVAEQGFRPILLYAHAVVNDSACRFSPGDWVRSTLLVDLKSNCLFETRNSVYILLGAGSRKTVEPAVVTGIF
;
A
#
# COMPACT_ATOMS: atom_id res chain seq x y z
N MET A 1 17.63 -13.04 -18.86
CA MET A 1 16.29 -12.42 -18.70
C MET A 1 15.77 -12.54 -17.27
N ALA A 2 16.00 -13.67 -16.57
CA ALA A 2 15.66 -13.79 -15.14
C ALA A 2 16.49 -12.85 -14.24
N ASP A 3 17.79 -12.69 -14.52
CA ASP A 3 18.71 -11.89 -13.69
C ASP A 3 18.31 -10.40 -13.63
N ALA A 4 17.91 -9.83 -14.77
CA ALA A 4 17.48 -8.43 -14.86
C ALA A 4 16.19 -8.15 -14.07
N ASN A 5 15.33 -9.14 -13.87
CA ASN A 5 14.08 -8.96 -13.11
C ASN A 5 14.36 -9.01 -11.60
N ILE A 6 15.29 -9.87 -11.17
CA ILE A 6 15.73 -9.95 -9.76
C ILE A 6 16.43 -8.64 -9.36
N GLU A 7 17.28 -8.08 -10.22
CA GLU A 7 17.91 -6.77 -9.98
C GLU A 7 16.89 -5.65 -9.79
N LYS A 8 15.86 -5.57 -10.67
CA LYS A 8 14.79 -4.59 -10.54
C LYS A 8 13.97 -4.77 -9.25
N ILE A 9 13.71 -6.00 -8.82
CA ILE A 9 13.00 -6.29 -7.56
C ILE A 9 13.87 -5.89 -6.37
N SER A 10 15.15 -6.26 -6.38
CA SER A 10 16.10 -5.89 -5.33
C SER A 10 16.24 -4.38 -5.20
N ASP A 11 16.33 -3.67 -6.32
CA ASP A 11 16.37 -2.22 -6.35
C ASP A 11 15.07 -1.61 -5.83
N PHE A 12 13.91 -2.13 -6.20
CA PHE A 12 12.63 -1.68 -5.64
C PHE A 12 12.56 -1.85 -4.12
N LEU A 13 13.06 -2.96 -3.58
CA LEU A 13 13.05 -3.22 -2.13
C LEU A 13 14.09 -2.39 -1.36
N SER A 14 15.18 -1.98 -2.01
CA SER A 14 16.34 -1.38 -1.35
C SER A 14 16.48 0.13 -1.57
N SER A 15 15.97 0.66 -2.69
CA SER A 15 16.03 2.08 -3.01
C SER A 15 15.18 2.92 -2.05
N GLU A 16 15.49 4.20 -1.91
CA GLU A 16 14.60 5.14 -1.23
C GLU A 16 13.61 5.72 -2.25
N GLY A 17 12.32 5.77 -1.89
CA GLY A 17 11.30 6.47 -2.68
C GLY A 17 11.15 7.93 -2.27
N GLU A 18 10.26 8.67 -2.92
CA GLU A 18 9.90 10.02 -2.49
C GLU A 18 9.23 9.97 -1.11
N ALA A 19 9.80 10.63 -0.11
CA ALA A 19 9.28 10.58 1.25
C ALA A 19 7.87 11.19 1.35
N ILE A 20 6.95 10.45 1.96
CA ILE A 20 5.60 10.93 2.28
C ILE A 20 5.46 11.05 3.80
N PRO A 21 5.19 12.25 4.33
CA PRO A 21 4.80 12.37 5.73
C PRO A 21 3.43 11.71 5.91
N SER A 22 3.33 10.80 6.88
CA SER A 22 2.01 10.32 7.32
C SER A 22 1.34 11.37 8.20
N ALA A 23 0.01 11.45 8.11
CA ALA A 23 -0.80 12.18 9.08
C ALA A 23 -1.25 11.32 10.27
N CYS A 24 -0.84 10.04 10.33
CA CYS A 24 -1.18 9.08 11.36
C CYS A 24 0.09 8.49 11.99
N ASP A 25 0.50 9.01 13.14
CA ASP A 25 1.52 8.36 13.97
C ASP A 25 0.91 7.57 15.13
N ASP A 26 -0.28 7.98 15.59
CA ASP A 26 -1.05 7.32 16.63
C ASP A 26 -1.96 6.25 16.02
N GLU A 27 -1.64 4.99 16.31
CA GLU A 27 -2.41 3.83 15.86
C GLU A 27 -3.85 3.84 16.38
N VAL A 28 -4.07 4.21 17.64
CA VAL A 28 -5.41 4.18 18.25
C VAL A 28 -6.32 5.20 17.57
N ALA A 29 -5.79 6.40 17.32
CA ALA A 29 -6.50 7.43 16.58
C ALA A 29 -6.78 7.00 15.12
N GLY A 30 -5.81 6.36 14.47
CA GLY A 30 -5.96 5.79 13.13
C GLY A 30 -7.04 4.71 13.04
N ILE A 31 -7.07 3.80 14.02
CA ILE A 31 -8.10 2.76 14.12
C ILE A 31 -9.48 3.39 14.32
N ALA A 32 -9.61 4.34 15.23
CA ALA A 32 -10.87 5.04 15.46
C ALA A 32 -11.36 5.77 14.19
N LEU A 33 -10.45 6.40 13.44
CA LEU A 33 -10.76 7.04 12.18
C LEU A 33 -11.21 6.03 11.11
N ALA A 34 -10.50 4.90 10.98
CA ALA A 34 -10.85 3.83 10.05
C ALA A 34 -12.24 3.26 10.36
N GLN A 35 -12.53 2.98 11.62
CA GLN A 35 -13.84 2.48 12.06
C GLN A 35 -14.96 3.50 11.83
N LYS A 36 -14.67 4.80 11.99
CA LYS A 36 -15.64 5.88 11.73
C LYS A 36 -15.97 6.02 10.26
N LEU A 37 -14.96 6.00 9.38
CA LEU A 37 -15.14 6.22 7.94
C LEU A 37 -15.58 4.95 7.19
N TYR A 38 -15.18 3.79 7.69
CA TYR A 38 -15.38 2.49 7.04
C TYR A 38 -15.95 1.46 8.03
N PRO A 39 -17.14 1.69 8.59
CA PRO A 39 -17.71 0.83 9.63
C PRO A 39 -17.83 -0.62 9.15
N GLY A 40 -17.28 -1.54 9.95
CA GLY A 40 -17.29 -2.98 9.67
C GLY A 40 -16.26 -3.46 8.64
N LYS A 41 -15.54 -2.57 7.95
CA LYS A 41 -14.46 -2.96 7.04
C LYS A 41 -13.20 -3.32 7.86
N PRO A 42 -12.55 -4.47 7.61
CA PRO A 42 -11.30 -4.82 8.28
C PRO A 42 -10.20 -3.78 8.08
N TYR A 43 -9.39 -3.55 9.10
CA TYR A 43 -8.23 -2.67 9.04
C TYR A 43 -6.92 -3.42 9.30
N CYS A 44 -5.82 -2.90 8.76
CA CYS A 44 -4.46 -3.37 9.00
C CYS A 44 -3.53 -2.17 9.18
N SER A 45 -2.98 -1.98 10.37
CA SER A 45 -1.99 -0.93 10.63
C SER A 45 -0.60 -1.41 10.21
N VAL A 46 0.15 -0.54 9.54
CA VAL A 46 1.44 -0.88 8.94
C VAL A 46 2.47 0.23 9.16
N ARG A 47 3.74 -0.14 9.19
CA ARG A 47 4.89 0.77 9.22
C ARG A 47 5.83 0.47 8.06
N GLN A 48 6.74 1.41 7.80
CA GLN A 48 7.74 1.30 6.73
C GLN A 48 7.04 0.98 5.40
N TRP A 49 6.05 1.81 5.07
CA TRP A 49 5.18 1.60 3.94
C TRP A 49 5.65 2.38 2.71
N VAL A 50 5.32 1.84 1.55
CA VAL A 50 5.63 2.37 0.23
C VAL A 50 4.34 2.35 -0.60
N LEU A 51 3.94 3.52 -1.10
CA LEU A 51 2.94 3.61 -2.15
C LEU A 51 3.61 3.37 -3.50
N VAL A 52 3.07 2.44 -4.27
CA VAL A 52 3.67 1.97 -5.51
C VAL A 52 2.75 2.30 -6.67
N ASP A 53 3.09 3.34 -7.43
CA ASP A 53 2.43 3.66 -8.69
C ASP A 53 2.86 2.67 -9.77
N LEU A 54 1.88 2.07 -10.43
CA LEU A 54 2.12 1.20 -11.57
C LEU A 54 2.29 2.04 -12.83
N ASP A 55 3.47 1.91 -13.45
CA ASP A 55 3.76 2.53 -14.74
C ASP A 55 3.05 1.76 -15.86
N ILE A 56 1.83 2.19 -16.16
CA ILE A 56 0.96 1.63 -17.19
C ILE A 56 0.49 2.72 -18.15
N SER A 57 0.13 2.33 -19.37
CA SER A 57 -0.43 3.24 -20.37
C SER A 57 -1.72 3.90 -19.87
N ASP A 58 -2.03 5.10 -20.40
CA ASP A 58 -3.20 5.86 -19.97
C ASP A 58 -4.52 5.14 -20.26
N ASP A 59 -4.61 4.38 -21.35
CA ASP A 59 -5.76 3.52 -21.64
C ASP A 59 -6.01 2.51 -20.50
N LYS A 60 -4.95 1.92 -19.94
CA LYS A 60 -5.07 0.99 -18.80
C LYS A 60 -5.43 1.75 -17.52
N LYS A 61 -4.89 2.95 -17.31
CA LYS A 61 -5.30 3.80 -16.17
C LYS A 61 -6.78 4.13 -16.25
N ALA A 62 -7.30 4.45 -17.43
CA ALA A 62 -8.73 4.71 -17.64
C ALA A 62 -9.58 3.49 -17.30
N LEU A 63 -9.23 2.30 -17.80
CA LEU A 63 -9.93 1.05 -17.47
C LEU A 63 -9.92 0.72 -15.96
N VAL A 64 -8.82 1.03 -15.27
CA VAL A 64 -8.70 0.86 -13.81
C VAL A 64 -9.59 1.86 -13.08
N ALA A 65 -9.62 3.11 -13.54
CA ALA A 65 -10.45 4.17 -12.98
C ALA A 65 -11.95 3.94 -13.17
N GLU A 66 -12.37 3.42 -14.32
CA GLU A 66 -13.76 3.02 -14.60
C GLU A 66 -14.28 1.97 -13.61
N GLN A 67 -13.38 1.14 -13.07
CA GLN A 67 -13.69 0.13 -12.06
C GLN A 67 -13.64 0.69 -10.61
N GLY A 68 -13.37 1.98 -10.44
CA GLY A 68 -13.29 2.64 -9.14
C GLY A 68 -11.95 2.48 -8.43
N PHE A 69 -10.86 2.20 -9.17
CA PHE A 69 -9.53 2.03 -8.61
C PHE A 69 -8.55 3.09 -9.13
N ARG A 70 -7.45 3.24 -8.40
CA ARG A 70 -6.23 3.89 -8.88
C ARG A 70 -5.13 2.83 -9.03
N PRO A 71 -4.24 2.95 -10.03
CA PRO A 71 -3.16 1.99 -10.29
C PRO A 71 -2.02 2.15 -9.26
N ILE A 72 -2.36 2.18 -7.97
CA ILE A 72 -1.46 2.37 -6.84
C ILE A 72 -1.66 1.19 -5.90
N LEU A 73 -0.56 0.56 -5.51
CA LEU A 73 -0.52 -0.50 -4.50
C LEU A 73 0.13 0.02 -3.22
N LEU A 74 -0.12 -0.64 -2.11
CA LEU A 74 0.62 -0.49 -0.88
C LEU A 74 1.53 -1.70 -0.72
N TYR A 75 2.80 -1.45 -0.43
CA TYR A 75 3.72 -2.42 0.13
C TYR A 75 4.15 -1.93 1.51
N ALA A 76 4.24 -2.79 2.50
CA ALA A 76 4.74 -2.43 3.82
C ALA A 76 5.62 -3.55 4.37
N HIS A 77 6.76 -3.16 4.94
CA HIS A 77 7.71 -4.11 5.52
C HIS A 77 7.24 -4.70 6.85
N ALA A 78 6.34 -4.00 7.56
CA ALA A 78 5.89 -4.44 8.88
C ALA A 78 4.41 -4.15 9.11
N VAL A 79 3.63 -5.20 9.35
CA VAL A 79 2.30 -5.15 9.96
C VAL A 79 2.45 -4.90 11.46
N VAL A 80 1.66 -3.97 11.99
CA VAL A 80 1.58 -3.70 13.43
C VAL A 80 0.40 -4.46 14.03
N ASN A 81 -0.78 -4.34 13.42
CA ASN A 81 -1.99 -5.03 13.85
C ASN A 81 -2.90 -5.28 12.64
N ASP A 82 -3.57 -6.43 12.62
CA ASP A 82 -4.56 -6.76 11.60
C ASP A 82 -5.86 -7.27 12.25
N SER A 83 -6.94 -6.51 12.08
CA SER A 83 -8.23 -6.81 12.70
C SER A 83 -8.88 -8.10 12.19
N ALA A 84 -8.44 -8.60 11.03
CA ALA A 84 -8.95 -9.84 10.43
C ALA A 84 -7.99 -11.04 10.60
N CYS A 85 -6.89 -10.87 11.36
CA CYS A 85 -5.91 -11.93 11.63
C CYS A 85 -5.38 -12.64 10.37
N ARG A 86 -5.21 -11.91 9.27
CA ARG A 86 -4.62 -12.41 8.01
C ARG A 86 -3.10 -12.39 8.07
N PHE A 87 -2.55 -11.49 8.88
CA PHE A 87 -1.11 -11.27 9.07
C PHE A 87 -0.78 -11.22 10.57
N SER A 88 0.40 -11.71 10.91
CA SER A 88 0.99 -11.57 12.25
C SER A 88 1.75 -10.24 12.36
N PRO A 89 1.90 -9.66 13.56
CA PRO A 89 2.78 -8.52 13.76
C PRO A 89 4.20 -8.81 13.28
N GLY A 90 4.77 -7.90 12.48
CA GLY A 90 6.07 -8.04 11.84
C GLY A 90 6.06 -8.67 10.45
N ASP A 91 4.93 -9.23 9.99
CA ASP A 91 4.81 -9.70 8.61
C ASP A 91 4.89 -8.52 7.63
N TRP A 92 5.38 -8.78 6.42
CA TRP A 92 5.24 -7.84 5.32
C TRP A 92 3.86 -8.00 4.67
N VAL A 93 3.38 -6.96 4.00
CA VAL A 93 2.12 -7.03 3.25
C VAL A 93 2.22 -6.28 1.94
N ARG A 94 1.59 -6.84 0.90
CA ARG A 94 1.20 -6.10 -0.28
C ARG A 94 -0.31 -6.11 -0.45
N SER A 95 -0.89 -4.92 -0.60
CA SER A 95 -2.31 -4.74 -0.90
C SER A 95 -2.67 -5.04 -2.35
N THR A 96 -3.97 -4.98 -2.63
CA THR A 96 -4.53 -4.76 -3.97
C THR A 96 -4.60 -3.26 -4.30
N LEU A 97 -5.16 -2.92 -5.46
CA LEU A 97 -5.25 -1.55 -5.93
C LEU A 97 -6.03 -0.63 -4.98
N LEU A 98 -5.53 0.59 -4.89
CA LEU A 98 -6.12 1.69 -4.14
C LEU A 98 -7.53 2.00 -4.65
N VAL A 99 -8.49 2.07 -3.74
CA VAL A 99 -9.79 2.70 -3.97
C VAL A 99 -9.69 4.17 -3.60
N ASP A 100 -9.32 4.48 -2.35
CA ASP A 100 -9.12 5.86 -1.91
C ASP A 100 -8.00 6.01 -0.86
N LEU A 101 -7.38 7.18 -0.81
CA LEU A 101 -6.33 7.55 0.15
C LEU A 101 -6.80 8.79 0.91
N LYS A 102 -7.13 8.63 2.19
CA LYS A 102 -7.60 9.72 3.04
C LYS A 102 -6.45 10.29 3.87
N SER A 103 -6.15 11.56 3.62
CA SER A 103 -5.22 12.38 4.41
C SER A 103 -3.84 11.76 4.63
N ASN A 104 -3.33 10.98 3.67
CA ASN A 104 -2.09 10.20 3.82
C ASN A 104 -2.03 9.34 5.11
N CYS A 105 -3.19 8.97 5.67
CA CYS A 105 -3.31 8.10 6.83
C CYS A 105 -4.00 6.78 6.46
N LEU A 106 -5.10 6.83 5.71
CA LEU A 106 -5.88 5.63 5.40
C LEU A 106 -5.80 5.28 3.92
N PHE A 107 -5.21 4.13 3.61
CA PHE A 107 -5.17 3.55 2.27
C PHE A 107 -6.28 2.50 2.15
N GLU A 108 -7.35 2.84 1.45
CA GLU A 108 -8.49 1.95 1.24
C GLU A 108 -8.29 1.06 0.02
N THR A 109 -8.56 -0.22 0.20
CA THR A 109 -8.81 -1.19 -0.88
C THR A 109 -10.28 -1.61 -0.86
N ARG A 110 -10.70 -2.40 -1.85
CA ARG A 110 -12.07 -2.94 -1.92
C ARG A 110 -12.52 -3.59 -0.59
N ASN A 111 -11.65 -4.40 0.02
CA ASN A 111 -12.04 -5.23 1.16
C ASN A 111 -11.43 -4.79 2.49
N SER A 112 -10.49 -3.85 2.51
CA SER A 112 -9.78 -3.49 3.74
C SER A 112 -9.21 -2.08 3.70
N VAL A 113 -8.93 -1.53 4.86
CA VAL A 113 -8.28 -0.23 5.02
C VAL A 113 -6.93 -0.44 5.69
N TYR A 114 -5.88 0.14 5.13
CA TYR A 114 -4.57 0.14 5.75
C TYR A 114 -4.33 1.46 6.46
N ILE A 115 -3.85 1.41 7.70
CA ILE A 115 -3.50 2.59 8.50
C ILE A 115 -1.99 2.77 8.37
N LEU A 116 -1.60 3.85 7.70
CA LEU A 116 -0.22 4.16 7.34
C LEU A 116 0.48 4.86 8.51
N LEU A 117 1.22 4.11 9.33
CA LEU A 117 1.87 4.65 10.52
C LEU A 117 3.30 5.13 10.24
N GLY A 118 3.63 6.33 10.68
CA GLY A 118 4.95 6.94 10.41
C GLY A 118 5.12 7.36 8.95
N ALA A 119 6.21 8.06 8.67
CA ALA A 119 6.57 8.42 7.30
C ALA A 119 6.73 7.17 6.42
N GLY A 120 6.30 7.28 5.18
CA GLY A 120 6.49 6.27 4.14
C GLY A 120 7.20 6.86 2.94
N SER A 121 7.11 6.14 1.81
CA SER A 121 7.64 6.64 0.55
C SER A 121 6.71 6.33 -0.63
N ARG A 122 7.00 6.93 -1.78
CA ARG A 122 6.31 6.67 -3.04
C ARG A 122 7.29 6.30 -4.14
N LYS A 123 6.95 5.30 -4.94
CA LYS A 123 7.76 4.83 -6.06
C LYS A 123 6.88 4.53 -7.27
N THR A 124 7.42 4.76 -8.46
CA THR A 124 6.82 4.35 -9.72
C THR A 124 7.60 3.18 -10.27
N VAL A 125 6.92 2.09 -10.61
CA VAL A 125 7.55 0.87 -11.15
C VAL A 125 6.72 0.23 -12.23
N GLU A 126 7.39 -0.52 -13.11
CA GLU A 126 6.71 -1.39 -14.06
C GLU A 126 5.92 -2.49 -13.30
N PRO A 127 4.70 -2.84 -13.74
CA PRO A 127 3.88 -3.87 -13.09
C PRO A 127 4.59 -5.21 -12.87
N ALA A 128 5.50 -5.57 -13.77
CA ALA A 128 6.26 -6.82 -13.70
C ALA A 128 7.11 -6.94 -12.42
N VAL A 129 7.64 -5.82 -11.93
CA VAL A 129 8.45 -5.76 -10.70
C VAL A 129 7.60 -6.16 -9.51
N VAL A 130 6.38 -5.61 -9.43
CA VAL A 130 5.50 -5.88 -8.30
C VAL A 130 4.93 -7.29 -8.36
N THR A 131 4.66 -7.84 -9.56
CA THR A 131 4.20 -9.24 -9.71
C THR A 131 5.22 -10.28 -9.26
N GLY A 132 6.51 -9.94 -9.25
CA GLY A 132 7.59 -10.85 -8.85
C GLY A 132 7.85 -10.90 -7.34
N ILE A 133 7.10 -10.16 -6.53
CA ILE A 133 7.24 -10.11 -5.05
C ILE A 133 6.39 -11.22 -4.38
N PHE A 134 5.72 -12.10 -5.15
CA PHE A 134 4.88 -13.22 -4.66
C PHE A 134 5.37 -14.58 -5.11
#